data_AF-A0AAD8M311-F1
#
_entry.id   AF-A0AAD8M311-F1
#
_cell.length_a   1.000
_cell.length_b   1.000
_cell.length_c   1.000
_cell.angle_alpha   90.00
_cell.angle_beta   90.00
_cell.angle_gamma   90.00
#
_symmetry.space_group_name_H-M   'P 1'
#
loop_
_entity.id
_entity.type
_entity.pdbx_description
1 polymer ?
#
loop_
_entity_poly.entity_id
_entity_poly.type
_entity_poly.pdbx_seq_one_letter_code
_entity_poly.pdbx_strand_id
1 'polypeptide(L)'
;MGIIAGKDPSTVMASVSHFFKLLQFIALFSVSTLSWPPPLYFCPLFLFGQFLNFRVYQLLGEPGTYYGVRFGKNIPWVTEFPFGVINDPQYVGSIMSLLACLSWVPYVYILLWVLGYIFMIKVESTEDPATRAKPIS
;
A
#
# COMPACT_ATOMS: atom_id res chain seq x y z
N MET A 1 -21.28 -4.37 -14.98
CA MET A 1 -20.09 -4.81 -14.23
C MET A 1 -19.31 -5.75 -15.13
N GLY A 2 -18.15 -5.32 -15.64
CA GLY A 2 -17.39 -6.11 -16.61
C GLY A 2 -16.77 -7.32 -15.92
N ILE A 3 -17.11 -8.53 -16.37
CA ILE A 3 -16.56 -9.77 -15.82
C ILE A 3 -15.36 -10.14 -16.69
N ILE A 4 -14.17 -10.25 -16.10
CA ILE A 4 -12.99 -10.74 -16.83
C ILE A 4 -12.90 -12.24 -16.58
N ALA A 5 -13.15 -13.06 -17.60
CA ALA A 5 -13.05 -14.52 -17.53
C ALA A 5 -13.81 -15.18 -16.35
N GLY A 6 -14.99 -14.67 -16.01
CA GLY A 6 -15.82 -15.18 -14.90
C GLY A 6 -15.43 -14.68 -13.50
N LYS A 7 -14.36 -13.88 -13.36
CA LYS A 7 -13.91 -13.33 -12.07
C LYS A 7 -14.15 -11.83 -11.96
N ASP A 8 -14.35 -11.40 -10.73
CA ASP A 8 -14.48 -9.98 -10.40
C ASP A 8 -13.14 -9.25 -10.65
N PRO A 9 -13.14 -8.12 -11.40
CA PRO A 9 -11.93 -7.40 -11.74
C PRO A 9 -11.09 -6.94 -10.53
N SER A 10 -11.71 -6.61 -9.40
CA SER A 10 -10.95 -6.19 -8.21
C SER A 10 -10.17 -7.35 -7.61
N THR A 11 -10.69 -8.58 -7.71
CA THR A 11 -10.00 -9.80 -7.23
C THR A 11 -8.86 -10.19 -8.16
N VAL A 12 -9.00 -9.97 -9.46
CA VAL A 12 -7.88 -10.10 -10.40
C VAL A 12 -6.79 -9.08 -10.06
N MET A 13 -7.17 -7.81 -9.85
CA MET A 13 -6.23 -6.75 -9.45
C MET A 13 -5.53 -7.09 -8.12
N ALA A 14 -6.28 -7.57 -7.12
CA ALA A 14 -5.72 -8.03 -5.85
C ALA A 14 -4.66 -9.11 -6.05
N SER A 15 -4.95 -10.10 -6.90
CA SER A 15 -4.02 -11.20 -7.19
C SER A 15 -2.74 -10.70 -7.85
N VAL A 16 -2.86 -9.80 -8.83
CA VAL A 16 -1.72 -9.16 -9.50
C VAL A 16 -0.89 -8.33 -8.50
N SER A 17 -1.54 -7.55 -7.65
CA SER A 17 -0.85 -6.76 -6.64
C SER A 17 -0.13 -7.61 -5.59
N HIS A 18 -0.73 -8.71 -5.12
CA HIS A 18 -0.06 -9.65 -4.22
C HIS A 18 1.18 -10.27 -4.88
N PHE A 19 1.08 -10.64 -6.16
CA PHE A 19 2.22 -11.15 -6.92
C PHE A 19 3.37 -10.13 -7.00
N PHE A 20 3.07 -8.87 -7.34
CA PHE A 20 4.09 -7.81 -7.34
C PHE A 20 4.64 -7.51 -5.95
N LYS A 21 3.83 -7.63 -4.89
CA LYS A 21 4.30 -7.46 -3.51
C LYS A 21 5.27 -8.57 -3.11
N LEU A 22 4.99 -9.82 -3.51
CA LEU A 22 5.90 -10.94 -3.31
C LEU A 22 7.20 -10.72 -4.07
N LEU A 23 7.13 -10.29 -5.33
CA LEU A 23 8.31 -9.97 -6.13
C LEU A 23 9.13 -8.83 -5.50
N GLN A 24 8.48 -7.80 -4.97
CA GLN A 24 9.12 -6.72 -4.22
C GLN A 24 9.90 -7.27 -3.02
N PHE A 25 9.28 -8.16 -2.22
CA PHE A 25 9.97 -8.77 -1.08
C PHE A 25 11.17 -9.62 -1.49
N ILE A 26 11.03 -10.44 -2.54
CA ILE A 26 12.13 -11.25 -3.07
C ILE A 26 13.27 -10.35 -3.54
N ALA A 27 12.96 -9.27 -4.28
CA ALA A 27 13.96 -8.33 -4.79
C ALA A 27 14.67 -7.55 -3.66
N LEU A 28 13.96 -7.16 -2.60
CA LEU A 28 14.58 -6.51 -1.45
C LEU A 28 15.46 -7.49 -0.67
N PHE A 29 14.97 -8.72 -0.45
CA PHE A 29 15.71 -9.75 0.26
C PHE A 29 16.98 -10.16 -0.48
N SER A 30 16.93 -10.28 -1.82
CA SER A 30 18.09 -10.70 -2.63
C SER A 30 19.27 -9.73 -2.57
N VAL A 31 19.02 -8.45 -2.27
CA VAL A 31 20.05 -7.41 -2.13
C VAL A 31 20.34 -7.04 -0.68
N SER A 32 19.71 -7.72 0.29
CA SER A 32 19.84 -7.39 1.72
C SER A 32 21.08 -8.02 2.35
N THR A 33 21.83 -7.23 3.12
CA THR A 33 22.90 -7.70 4.00
C THR A 33 22.40 -7.75 5.44
N LEU A 34 21.72 -8.84 5.80
CA LEU A 34 21.13 -9.00 7.13
C LEU A 34 22.23 -9.07 8.21
N SER A 35 22.03 -8.32 9.28
CA SER A 35 22.91 -8.26 10.44
C SER A 35 22.11 -8.35 11.73
N TRP A 36 22.71 -8.97 12.75
CA TRP A 36 22.13 -9.09 14.08
C TRP A 36 23.01 -8.35 15.10
N PRO A 37 22.43 -7.56 16.02
CA PRO A 37 21.01 -7.28 16.20
C PRO A 37 20.43 -6.30 15.16
N PRO A 38 19.12 -6.32 14.90
CA PRO A 38 18.47 -5.31 14.07
C PRO A 38 18.62 -3.91 14.71
N PRO A 39 18.63 -2.84 13.91
CA PRO A 39 18.62 -1.49 14.43
C PRO A 39 17.41 -1.23 15.32
N LEU A 40 17.58 -0.41 16.37
CA LEU A 40 16.50 -0.10 17.33
C LEU A 40 15.27 0.50 16.67
N TYR A 41 15.44 1.23 15.57
CA TYR A 41 14.35 1.82 14.80
C TYR A 41 13.61 0.82 13.91
N PHE A 42 14.16 -0.37 13.65
CA PHE A 42 13.57 -1.36 12.74
C PHE A 42 12.18 -1.79 13.23
N CYS A 43 12.10 -2.31 14.45
CA CYS A 43 10.85 -2.83 15.02
C CYS A 43 9.72 -1.79 15.04
N PRO A 44 9.89 -0.58 15.63
CA PRO A 44 8.80 0.39 15.68
C PRO A 44 8.36 0.86 14.29
N LEU A 45 9.29 1.14 13.36
CA LEU A 45 8.92 1.59 12.01
C LEU A 45 8.22 0.49 11.21
N PHE A 46 8.77 -0.72 11.24
CA PHE A 46 8.23 -1.84 10.47
C PHE A 46 6.85 -2.24 11.00
N LEU A 47 6.71 -2.45 12.32
CA LEU A 47 5.45 -2.85 12.92
C LEU A 47 4.36 -1.80 12.73
N PHE A 48 4.69 -0.51 12.92
CA PHE A 48 3.72 0.55 12.71
C PHE A 48 3.33 0.68 11.23
N GLY A 49 4.29 0.57 10.31
CA GLY A 49 4.01 0.57 8.88
C GLY A 49 3.10 -0.57 8.43
N GLN A 50 3.35 -1.79 8.93
CA GLN A 50 2.48 -2.95 8.68
C GLN A 50 1.12 -2.79 9.33
N PHE A 51 1.05 -2.22 10.53
CA PHE A 51 -0.21 -1.92 11.20
C PHE A 51 -1.08 -0.97 10.37
N LEU A 52 -0.51 0.10 9.79
CA LEU A 52 -1.25 0.99 8.89
C LEU A 52 -1.80 0.23 7.67
N ASN A 53 -0.97 -0.56 7.00
CA ASN A 53 -1.39 -1.37 5.84
C ASN A 53 -2.52 -2.34 6.19
N PHE A 54 -2.41 -3.00 7.34
CA PHE A 54 -3.43 -3.93 7.82
C PHE A 54 -4.74 -3.21 8.16
N ARG A 55 -4.68 -2.06 8.84
CA ARG A 55 -5.88 -1.25 9.15
C ARG A 55 -6.57 -0.77 7.89
N VAL A 56 -5.82 -0.35 6.88
CA VAL A 56 -6.39 0.00 5.57
C VAL A 56 -7.17 -1.16 4.97
N TYR A 57 -6.55 -2.34 4.94
CA TYR A 57 -7.20 -3.54 4.40
C TYR A 57 -8.44 -3.95 5.22
N GLN A 58 -8.39 -3.83 6.55
CA GLN A 58 -9.55 -4.09 7.40
C GLN A 58 -10.73 -3.15 7.13
N LEU A 59 -10.46 -1.87 6.87
CA LEU A 59 -11.50 -0.85 6.70
C LEU A 59 -12.08 -0.83 5.29
N LEU A 60 -11.23 -0.95 4.26
CA LEU A 60 -11.64 -0.86 2.86
C LEU A 60 -11.91 -2.23 2.22
N GLY A 61 -11.42 -3.30 2.83
CA GLY A 61 -11.42 -4.64 2.25
C GLY A 61 -10.59 -4.75 0.97
N GLU A 62 -10.61 -5.94 0.39
CA GLU A 62 -10.03 -6.20 -0.93
C GLU A 62 -10.52 -5.23 -2.03
N PRO A 63 -11.85 -5.01 -2.22
CA PRO A 63 -12.30 -4.14 -3.30
C PRO A 63 -11.87 -2.70 -3.10
N GLY A 64 -11.81 -2.17 -1.88
CA GLY A 64 -11.40 -0.78 -1.66
C GLY A 64 -9.89 -0.58 -1.78
N THR A 65 -9.12 -1.58 -1.40
CA THR A 65 -7.65 -1.56 -1.54
C THR A 65 -7.20 -1.69 -2.99
N TYR A 66 -7.93 -2.43 -3.83
CA TYR A 66 -7.54 -2.73 -5.20
C TYR A 66 -8.43 -2.05 -6.25
N TYR A 67 -8.73 -0.77 -6.03
CA TYR A 67 -9.41 0.11 -6.98
C TYR A 67 -10.80 -0.36 -7.46
N GLY A 68 -11.55 -1.06 -6.60
CA GLY A 68 -12.89 -1.54 -6.89
C GLY A 68 -13.85 -0.43 -7.36
N VAL A 69 -13.68 0.80 -6.87
CA VAL A 69 -14.44 1.98 -7.36
C VAL A 69 -14.27 2.18 -8.87
N ARG A 70 -13.05 2.00 -9.38
CA ARG A 70 -12.75 2.11 -10.82
C ARG A 70 -13.39 0.99 -11.65
N PHE A 71 -13.76 -0.12 -11.01
CA PHE A 71 -14.53 -1.21 -11.61
C PHE A 71 -16.04 -1.08 -11.38
N GLY A 72 -16.50 0.07 -10.84
CA GLY A 72 -17.91 0.37 -10.59
C GLY A 72 -18.46 -0.20 -9.28
N LYS A 73 -17.61 -0.62 -8.34
CA LYS A 73 -18.05 -1.02 -7.00
C LYS A 73 -18.37 0.21 -6.15
N ASN A 74 -19.46 0.13 -5.42
CA ASN A 74 -19.76 1.13 -4.39
C ASN A 74 -18.95 0.79 -3.13
N ILE A 75 -17.99 1.66 -2.79
CA ILE A 75 -17.09 1.47 -1.65
C ILE A 75 -17.29 2.64 -0.71
N PRO A 76 -17.61 2.38 0.57
CA PRO A 76 -17.85 3.44 1.53
C PRO A 76 -16.55 4.20 1.82
N TRP A 77 -16.61 5.53 1.84
CA TRP A 77 -15.51 6.33 2.37
C TRP A 77 -15.40 6.11 3.88
N VAL A 78 -14.19 5.81 4.35
CA VAL A 78 -13.92 5.56 5.77
C VAL A 78 -13.11 6.72 6.33
N THR A 79 -13.53 7.25 7.48
CA THR A 79 -12.84 8.34 8.19
C THR A 79 -12.14 7.85 9.46
N GLU A 80 -12.33 6.59 9.84
CA GLU A 80 -11.64 5.97 10.97
C GLU A 80 -10.12 5.99 10.76
N PHE A 81 -9.38 5.94 11.86
CA PHE A 81 -7.93 5.82 11.80
C PHE A 81 -7.53 4.57 10.98
N PRO A 82 -6.66 4.70 9.97
CA PRO A 82 -5.75 5.85 9.72
C PRO A 82 -6.23 6.94 8.76
N PHE A 83 -7.36 6.78 8.07
CA PHE A 83 -7.82 7.69 7.00
C PHE A 83 -8.20 9.10 7.49
N GLY A 84 -8.67 9.25 8.73
CA GLY A 84 -9.00 10.56 9.30
C GLY A 84 -7.80 11.43 9.67
N VAL A 85 -6.58 10.89 9.63
CA VAL A 85 -5.37 11.57 10.11
C VAL A 85 -4.26 11.59 9.05
N ILE A 86 -4.16 10.54 8.24
CA ILE A 86 -3.07 10.34 7.29
C ILE A 86 -3.65 10.29 5.88
N ASN A 87 -3.09 11.10 4.97
CA ASN A 87 -3.36 10.98 3.55
C ASN A 87 -2.64 9.73 3.02
N ASP A 88 -3.41 8.87 2.34
CA ASP A 88 -2.94 7.62 1.73
C ASP A 88 -2.12 6.71 2.68
N PRO A 89 -2.76 6.24 3.78
CA PRO A 89 -2.07 5.53 4.86
C PRO A 89 -1.39 4.23 4.43
N GLN A 90 -1.83 3.61 3.33
CA GLN A 90 -1.19 2.43 2.76
C GLN A 90 0.20 2.74 2.18
N TYR A 91 0.34 3.89 1.49
CA TYR A 91 1.62 4.30 0.95
C TYR A 91 2.57 4.72 2.08
N VAL A 92 2.07 5.47 3.08
CA VAL A 92 2.84 5.82 4.27
C VAL A 92 3.33 4.56 5.01
N GLY A 93 2.45 3.59 5.25
CA GLY A 93 2.82 2.34 5.90
C GLY A 93 3.88 1.54 5.14
N SER A 94 3.77 1.53 3.81
CA SER A 94 4.77 0.89 2.93
C SER A 94 6.12 1.62 2.94
N ILE A 95 6.13 2.95 2.91
CA ILE A 95 7.36 3.76 3.03
C ILE A 95 8.04 3.52 4.38
N MET A 96 7.30 3.53 5.49
CA MET A 96 7.86 3.26 6.82
C MET A 96 8.49 1.87 6.92
N SER A 97 7.84 0.87 6.31
CA SER A 97 8.38 -0.49 6.26
C SER A 97 9.68 -0.59 5.47
N LEU A 98 9.83 0.20 4.39
CA LEU A 98 11.07 0.28 3.62
C LEU A 98 12.17 1.01 4.39
N LEU A 99 11.84 2.13 5.05
CA LEU A 99 12.77 2.89 5.86
C LEU A 99 13.26 2.10 7.08
N ALA A 100 12.46 1.19 7.62
CA ALA A 100 12.92 0.25 8.65
C ALA A 100 14.11 -0.60 8.16
N CYS A 101 14.14 -0.96 6.88
CA CYS A 101 15.16 -1.80 6.27
C CYS A 101 16.44 -1.03 5.85
N LEU A 102 16.60 0.24 6.20
CA LEU A 102 17.70 1.10 5.75
C LEU A 102 19.10 0.55 6.06
N SER A 103 19.26 -0.14 7.20
CA SER A 103 20.54 -0.75 7.56
C SER A 103 20.89 -2.03 6.81
N TRP A 104 19.94 -2.64 6.08
CA TRP A 104 20.16 -3.92 5.39
C TRP A 104 20.05 -3.82 3.88
N VAL A 105 19.24 -2.90 3.36
CA VAL A 105 19.03 -2.74 1.92
C VAL A 105 19.81 -1.51 1.42
N PRO A 106 20.53 -1.60 0.29
CA PRO A 106 21.23 -0.44 -0.27
C PRO A 106 20.28 0.75 -0.51
N TYR A 107 20.73 1.92 -0.07
CA TYR A 107 19.93 3.16 -0.05
C TYR A 107 19.25 3.49 -1.38
N VAL A 108 19.93 3.27 -2.51
CA VAL A 108 19.40 3.55 -3.85
C VAL A 108 18.08 2.81 -4.10
N TYR A 109 17.97 1.54 -3.69
CA TYR A 109 16.73 0.78 -3.89
C TYR A 109 15.60 1.34 -3.05
N ILE A 110 15.85 1.62 -1.75
CA ILE A 110 14.85 2.23 -0.86
C ILE A 110 14.39 3.58 -1.43
N LEU A 111 15.32 4.43 -1.84
CA LEU A 111 15.01 5.74 -2.39
C LEU A 111 14.12 5.64 -3.63
N LEU A 112 14.44 4.76 -4.58
CA LEU A 112 13.63 4.57 -5.79
C LEU A 112 12.20 4.10 -5.46
N TRP A 113 12.04 3.16 -4.53
CA TRP A 113 10.71 2.71 -4.09
C TRP A 113 9.92 3.83 -3.39
N VAL A 114 10.56 4.60 -2.52
CA VAL A 114 9.92 5.73 -1.82
C VAL A 114 9.50 6.81 -2.81
N LEU A 115 10.35 7.14 -3.79
CA LEU A 115 10.00 8.08 -4.86
C LEU A 115 8.81 7.58 -5.68
N GLY A 116 8.75 6.27 -5.97
CA GLY A 116 7.60 5.66 -6.63
C GLY A 116 6.30 5.82 -5.83
N TYR A 117 6.34 5.62 -4.51
CA TYR A 117 5.18 5.85 -3.65
C TYR A 117 4.77 7.32 -3.60
N ILE A 118 5.73 8.25 -3.47
CA ILE A 118 5.44 9.70 -3.50
C ILE A 118 4.83 10.11 -4.84
N PHE A 119 5.33 9.56 -5.95
CA PHE A 119 4.76 9.77 -7.27
C PHE A 119 3.30 9.31 -7.33
N MET A 120 3.00 8.11 -6.84
CA MET A 120 1.62 7.59 -6.81
C MET A 120 0.70 8.44 -5.93
N ILE A 121 1.14 8.85 -4.73
CA ILE A 121 0.40 9.78 -3.87
C ILE A 121 0.07 11.06 -4.64
N LYS A 122 1.06 11.62 -5.37
CA LYS A 122 0.86 12.84 -6.14
C LYS A 122 -0.13 12.64 -7.28
N VAL A 123 0.01 11.55 -8.05
CA VAL A 123 -0.93 11.21 -9.13
C VAL A 123 -2.34 11.10 -8.57
N GLU A 124 -2.55 10.32 -7.52
CA GLU A 124 -3.85 10.14 -6.91
C GLU A 124 -4.39 11.47 -6.37
N SER A 125 -3.57 12.31 -5.75
CA SER A 125 -4.00 13.64 -5.27
C SER A 125 -4.51 14.57 -6.38
N THR A 126 -4.12 14.33 -7.63
CA THR A 126 -4.57 15.10 -8.81
C THR A 126 -5.76 14.48 -9.52
N GLU A 127 -6.21 13.29 -9.12
CA GLU A 127 -7.38 12.64 -9.72
C GLU A 127 -8.68 13.33 -9.28
N ASP A 128 -9.64 13.35 -10.20
CA ASP A 128 -10.98 13.90 -9.96
C ASP A 128 -11.61 13.20 -8.72
N PRO A 129 -11.99 13.96 -7.68
CA PRO A 129 -12.69 13.42 -6.51
C PRO A 129 -13.93 12.59 -6.85
N ALA A 130 -14.58 12.84 -7.99
CA ALA A 130 -15.73 12.08 -8.47
C ALA A 130 -15.41 10.61 -8.83
N THR A 131 -14.14 10.29 -9.06
CA THR A 131 -13.66 8.92 -9.32
C THR A 131 -13.23 8.17 -8.06
N ARG A 132 -13.23 8.85 -6.91
CA ARG A 132 -12.92 8.28 -5.59
C ARG A 132 -14.17 7.69 -4.93
N ALA A 133 -13.96 6.88 -3.88
CA ALA A 133 -15.05 6.41 -3.02
C ALA A 133 -15.82 7.62 -2.46
N LYS A 134 -17.16 7.55 -2.45
CA LYS A 134 -18.00 8.64 -1.97
C LYS A 134 -18.28 8.47 -0.47
N PRO A 135 -18.39 9.57 0.31
CA PRO A 135 -18.93 9.51 1.66
C PRO A 135 -20.30 8.86 1.65
N ILE A 136 -20.55 7.93 2.59
CA ILE A 136 -21.92 7.53 2.87
C ILE A 136 -22.58 8.76 3.53
N SER A 137 -23.59 9.32 2.86
CA SER A 137 -24.48 10.34 3.40
C SER A 137 -25.47 9.76 4.40
#